data_AF-A0A967X6Q2-F1
#
_entry.id   AF-A0A967X6Q2-F1
#
_cell.length_a   1.000
_cell.length_b   1.000
_cell.length_c   1.000
_cell.angle_alpha   90.00
_cell.angle_beta   90.00
_cell.angle_gamma   90.00
#
_symmetry.space_group_name_H-M   'P 1'
#
loop_
_entity.id
_entity.type
_entity.pdbx_description
1 polymer ?
#
loop_
_entity_poly.entity_id
_entity_poly.type
_entity_poly.pdbx_seq_one_letter_code
_entity_poly.pdbx_strand_id
1 'polypeptide(L)'
;MALPAESIRRRLERLERQNRWLRLGFLVLVLVVAYVVSDRLNLENAIVKQTLVESKELKLLDNDGNPRLFVRMYSRVPVMQVFDGTGKPRMSLGLRFDDTPFIDLSDARGRTRATFEMTPNDAPAVRLMDETGKTTFQIN
;
A
#
# COMPACT_ATOMS: atom_id res chain seq x y z
N MET A 1 5.13 -84.69 -17.49
CA MET A 1 6.15 -83.63 -17.42
C MET A 1 5.81 -82.62 -18.51
N ALA A 2 4.92 -81.66 -18.21
CA ALA A 2 4.37 -80.72 -19.18
C ALA A 2 4.85 -79.28 -18.87
N LEU A 3 5.08 -78.53 -19.93
CA LEU A 3 6.05 -77.44 -20.04
C LEU A 3 5.75 -76.20 -19.17
N PRO A 4 6.76 -75.58 -18.52
CA PRO A 4 6.62 -74.36 -17.72
C PRO A 4 6.22 -73.11 -18.54
N ALA A 5 6.27 -73.17 -19.88
CA ALA A 5 6.07 -72.05 -20.78
C ALA A 5 4.64 -71.44 -20.72
N GLU A 6 3.59 -72.24 -20.55
CA GLU A 6 2.21 -71.73 -20.47
C GLU A 6 1.94 -70.98 -19.17
N SER A 7 2.52 -71.46 -18.06
CA SER A 7 2.40 -70.80 -16.75
C SER A 7 3.10 -69.44 -16.72
N ILE A 8 4.23 -69.31 -17.43
CA ILE A 8 4.99 -68.08 -17.58
C ILE A 8 4.25 -67.08 -18.47
N ARG A 9 3.68 -67.53 -19.60
CA ARG A 9 2.87 -66.67 -20.49
C ARG A 9 1.65 -66.09 -19.78
N ARG A 10 0.91 -66.90 -19.01
CA ARG A 10 -0.24 -66.42 -18.22
C ARG A 10 0.14 -65.39 -17.14
N ARG A 11 1.32 -65.54 -16.52
CA ARG A 11 1.84 -64.57 -15.55
C ARG A 11 2.31 -63.28 -16.23
N LEU A 12 2.91 -63.38 -17.41
CA LEU A 12 3.35 -62.23 -18.20
C LEU A 12 2.16 -61.36 -18.64
N GLU A 13 1.10 -61.97 -19.17
CA GLU A 13 -0.11 -61.25 -19.57
C GLU A 13 -0.80 -60.55 -18.39
N ARG A 14 -0.79 -61.18 -17.21
CA ARG A 14 -1.33 -60.60 -15.98
C ARG A 14 -0.46 -59.43 -15.47
N LEU A 15 0.87 -59.56 -15.56
CA LEU A 15 1.82 -58.51 -15.20
C LEU A 15 1.77 -57.34 -16.18
N GLU A 16 1.67 -57.57 -17.49
CA GLU A 16 1.56 -56.50 -18.49
C GLU A 16 0.29 -55.67 -18.31
N ARG A 17 -0.85 -56.32 -18.02
CA ARG A 17 -2.10 -55.60 -17.69
C ARG A 17 -1.95 -54.76 -16.43
N GLN A 18 -1.41 -55.32 -15.34
CA GLN A 18 -1.20 -54.57 -14.10
C GLN A 18 -0.21 -53.43 -14.25
N ASN A 19 0.89 -53.66 -14.98
CA ASN A 19 1.91 -52.66 -15.24
C ASN A 19 1.37 -51.49 -16.07
N ARG A 20 0.41 -51.74 -16.99
CA ARG A 20 -0.28 -50.67 -17.73
C ARG A 20 -1.12 -49.77 -16.82
N TRP A 21 -1.86 -50.34 -15.88
CA TRP A 21 -2.63 -49.57 -14.90
C TRP A 21 -1.74 -48.80 -13.92
N LEU A 22 -0.64 -49.40 -13.47
CA LEU A 22 0.34 -48.73 -12.61
C LEU A 22 1.05 -47.58 -13.33
N ARG A 23 1.44 -47.77 -14.60
CA ARG A 23 2.05 -46.71 -15.43
C ARG A 23 1.08 -45.55 -15.67
N LEU A 24 -0.19 -45.84 -15.94
CA LEU A 24 -1.22 -44.81 -16.10
C LEU A 24 -1.47 -44.05 -14.79
N GLY A 25 -1.57 -44.75 -13.66
CA GLY A 25 -1.71 -44.12 -12.35
C GLY A 25 -0.51 -43.23 -12.00
N PHE A 26 0.71 -43.68 -12.32
CA PHE A 26 1.92 -42.88 -12.13
C PHE A 26 1.96 -41.63 -13.02
N LEU A 27 1.57 -41.73 -14.29
CA LEU A 27 1.47 -40.57 -15.20
C LEU A 27 0.46 -39.54 -14.68
N VAL A 28 -0.71 -39.99 -14.22
CA VAL A 28 -1.72 -39.09 -13.64
C VAL A 28 -1.18 -38.43 -12.37
N LEU A 29 -0.48 -39.17 -11.51
CA LEU A 29 0.14 -38.61 -10.31
C LEU A 29 1.16 -37.51 -10.65
N VAL A 30 2.02 -37.75 -11.63
CA VAL A 30 3.01 -36.75 -12.09
C VAL A 30 2.32 -35.49 -12.62
N LEU A 31 1.24 -35.64 -13.41
CA LEU A 31 0.48 -34.50 -13.93
C LEU A 31 -0.22 -33.70 -12.81
N VAL A 32 -0.77 -34.38 -11.80
CA VAL A 32 -1.38 -33.72 -10.63
C VAL A 32 -0.33 -32.96 -9.82
N VAL A 33 0.83 -33.57 -9.58
CA VAL A 33 1.94 -32.90 -8.89
C VAL A 33 2.44 -31.70 -9.69
N ALA A 34 2.61 -31.84 -11.00
CA ALA A 34 3.00 -30.74 -11.87
C ALA A 34 1.98 -29.60 -11.86
N TYR A 35 0.69 -29.90 -11.87
CA TYR A 35 -0.38 -28.90 -11.76
C TYR A 35 -0.34 -28.15 -10.42
N VAL A 36 -0.21 -28.88 -9.30
CA VAL A 36 -0.14 -28.29 -7.95
C VAL A 36 1.12 -27.44 -7.77
N VAL A 37 2.25 -27.90 -8.32
CA VAL A 37 3.52 -27.18 -8.25
C VAL A 37 3.53 -25.98 -9.20
N SER A 38 2.87 -26.04 -10.36
CA SER A 38 2.76 -24.91 -11.29
C SER A 38 2.12 -23.68 -10.64
N ASP A 39 1.13 -23.86 -9.78
CA ASP A 39 0.50 -22.77 -9.02
C ASP A 39 1.48 -22.15 -7.99
N ARG A 40 2.40 -22.96 -7.46
CA ARG A 40 3.40 -22.56 -6.45
C ARG A 40 4.68 -21.98 -7.05
N LEU A 41 4.95 -22.24 -8.34
CA LEU A 41 6.12 -21.75 -9.07
C LEU A 41 5.85 -20.46 -9.84
N ASN A 42 4.62 -19.92 -9.80
CA ASN A 42 4.33 -18.54 -10.21
C ASN A 42 5.02 -17.54 -9.26
N LEU A 43 6.35 -17.45 -9.39
CA LEU A 43 7.23 -16.45 -8.81
C LEU A 43 7.17 -15.13 -9.59
N GLU A 44 6.06 -14.85 -10.26
CA GLU A 44 5.85 -13.59 -10.97
C GLU A 44 5.24 -12.57 -10.01
N ASN A 45 6.14 -11.77 -9.44
CA ASN A 45 5.90 -10.38 -9.09
C ASN A 45 4.83 -10.12 -8.03
N ALA A 46 5.13 -10.49 -6.78
CA ALA A 46 4.59 -9.79 -5.62
C ALA A 46 5.25 -8.39 -5.46
N ILE A 47 5.36 -7.63 -6.55
CA ILE A 47 5.28 -6.17 -6.42
C ILE A 47 3.81 -5.93 -6.15
N VAL A 48 3.47 -5.74 -4.88
CA VAL A 48 2.14 -5.29 -4.46
C VAL A 48 1.74 -4.15 -5.41
N LYS A 49 0.82 -4.42 -6.34
CA LYS A 49 0.17 -3.37 -7.12
C LYS A 49 -0.42 -2.44 -6.08
N GLN A 50 0.21 -1.29 -5.85
CA GLN A 50 -0.32 -0.31 -4.94
C GLN A 50 -1.68 0.08 -5.51
N THR A 51 -2.75 -0.33 -4.84
CA THR A 51 -4.07 0.19 -5.14
C THR A 51 -4.01 1.69 -4.85
N LEU A 52 -3.86 2.48 -5.90
CA LEU A 52 -3.93 3.94 -5.81
C LEU A 52 -5.33 4.29 -5.32
N VAL A 53 -5.42 4.89 -4.13
CA VAL A 53 -6.69 5.40 -3.60
C VAL A 53 -6.88 6.80 -4.15
N GLU A 54 -7.73 6.94 -5.16
CA GLU A 54 -8.16 8.25 -5.65
C GLU A 54 -9.33 8.77 -4.81
N SER A 55 -9.14 9.91 -4.16
CA SER A 55 -10.21 10.59 -3.43
C SER A 55 -10.05 12.11 -3.53
N LYS A 56 -11.19 12.81 -3.54
CA LYS A 56 -11.22 14.28 -3.41
C LYS A 56 -10.92 14.75 -1.98
N GLU A 57 -11.21 13.91 -1.00
CA GLU A 57 -11.01 14.18 0.42
C GLU A 57 -10.80 12.87 1.20
N LEU A 58 -9.74 12.82 1.99
CA LEU A 58 -9.48 11.76 2.96
C LEU A 58 -9.59 12.36 4.37
N LYS A 59 -10.35 11.69 5.24
CA LYS A 59 -10.52 12.09 6.64
C LYS A 59 -10.09 10.95 7.54
N LEU A 60 -9.22 11.24 8.51
CA LEU A 60 -9.02 10.38 9.66
C LEU A 60 -9.93 10.88 10.77
N LEU A 61 -10.77 9.99 11.30
CA LEU A 61 -11.65 10.27 12.44
C LEU A 61 -11.08 9.59 13.70
N ASP A 62 -11.35 10.16 14.87
CA ASP A 62 -11.12 9.47 16.15
C ASP A 62 -12.31 8.55 16.52
N ASN A 63 -12.23 7.91 17.70
CA ASN A 63 -13.25 6.97 18.18
C ASN A 63 -14.62 7.62 18.40
N ASP A 64 -14.66 8.94 18.61
CA ASP A 64 -15.89 9.70 18.80
C ASP A 64 -16.45 10.22 17.46
N GLY A 65 -15.78 9.91 16.34
CA GLY A 65 -16.15 10.36 15.00
C GLY A 65 -15.66 11.75 14.65
N ASN A 66 -14.84 12.39 15.50
CA ASN A 66 -14.32 13.73 15.22
C ASN A 66 -13.13 13.67 14.26
N PRO A 67 -13.04 14.60 13.30
CA PRO A 67 -11.93 14.61 12.37
C PRO A 67 -10.60 15.03 13.04
N ARG A 68 -9.55 14.23 12.81
CA ARG A 68 -8.18 14.44 13.30
C ARG A 68 -7.21 14.84 12.20
N LEU A 69 -7.48 14.43 10.96
CA LEU A 69 -6.68 14.76 9.81
C LEU A 69 -7.53 14.87 8.56
N PHE A 70 -7.27 15.89 7.75
CA PHE A 70 -7.80 16.03 6.39
C PHE A 70 -6.66 15.98 5.38
N VAL A 71 -6.87 15.31 4.25
CA VAL A 71 -6.12 15.50 3.01
C VAL A 71 -7.14 15.82 1.93
N ARG A 72 -7.11 17.04 1.38
CA ARG A 72 -8.14 17.49 0.43
C ARG A 72 -7.62 18.55 -0.52
N MET A 73 -8.36 18.72 -1.63
CA MET A 73 -8.26 19.93 -2.42
C MET A 73 -9.06 21.05 -1.74
N TYR A 74 -8.38 22.12 -1.35
CA TYR A 74 -9.01 23.35 -0.85
C TYR A 74 -8.89 24.42 -1.93
N SER A 75 -9.99 24.81 -2.57
CA SER A 75 -9.99 25.88 -3.60
C SER A 75 -8.92 25.70 -4.70
N ARG A 76 -8.75 24.46 -5.18
CA ARG A 76 -7.79 24.01 -6.21
C ARG A 76 -6.34 23.80 -5.76
N VAL A 77 -6.02 23.94 -4.48
CA VAL A 77 -4.69 23.60 -3.95
C VAL A 77 -4.76 22.40 -2.99
N PRO A 78 -3.79 21.48 -3.02
CA PRO A 78 -3.75 20.36 -2.09
C PRO A 78 -3.35 20.86 -0.70
N VAL A 79 -4.12 20.49 0.32
CA VAL A 79 -3.84 20.83 1.72
C VAL A 79 -4.08 19.61 2.60
N MET A 80 -3.13 19.37 3.51
CA MET A 80 -3.28 18.47 4.64
C MET A 80 -3.35 19.28 5.94
N GLN A 81 -4.31 18.95 6.80
CA GLN A 81 -4.51 19.62 8.10
C GLN A 81 -4.64 18.60 9.21
N VAL A 82 -3.97 18.85 10.34
CA VAL A 82 -4.08 18.06 11.57
C VAL A 82 -4.83 18.87 12.61
N PHE A 83 -5.80 18.24 13.28
CA PHE A 83 -6.70 18.88 14.24
C PHE A 83 -6.45 18.36 15.66
N ASP A 84 -6.65 19.22 16.66
CA ASP A 84 -6.66 18.84 18.08
C ASP A 84 -8.00 18.30 18.56
N GLY A 85 -8.08 17.93 19.85
CA GLY A 85 -9.30 17.42 20.54
C GLY A 85 -10.53 18.31 20.41
N THR A 86 -10.32 19.59 20.14
CA THR A 86 -11.38 20.60 20.05
C THR A 86 -11.73 20.95 18.61
N GLY A 87 -11.15 20.25 17.62
CA GLY A 87 -11.35 20.51 16.21
C GLY A 87 -10.59 21.74 15.69
N LYS A 88 -9.59 22.25 16.42
CA LYS A 88 -8.75 23.35 15.94
C LYS A 88 -7.56 22.82 15.13
N PRO A 89 -7.26 23.41 13.95
CA PRO A 89 -6.05 23.07 13.21
C PRO A 89 -4.79 23.39 14.03
N ARG A 90 -3.89 22.42 14.17
CA ARG A 90 -2.59 22.57 14.84
C ARG A 90 -1.41 22.53 13.88
N MET A 91 -1.62 21.94 12.72
CA MET A 91 -0.65 21.88 11.64
C MET A 91 -1.39 21.94 10.32
N SER A 92 -0.87 22.70 9.37
CA SER A 92 -1.32 22.68 7.97
C SER A 92 -0.11 22.59 7.07
N LEU A 93 -0.17 21.80 6.01
CA LEU A 93 0.85 21.80 4.97
C LEU A 93 0.20 21.61 3.61
N GLY A 94 0.84 22.12 2.57
CA GLY A 94 0.29 22.07 1.22
C GLY A 94 0.80 23.20 0.37
N LEU A 95 0.00 23.59 -0.61
CA LEU A 95 0.28 24.73 -1.48
C LEU A 95 -0.64 25.91 -1.14
N ARG A 96 -0.10 27.12 -1.25
CA ARG A 96 -0.88 28.36 -1.30
C ARG A 96 -1.45 28.55 -2.71
N PHE A 97 -2.30 29.56 -2.91
CA PHE A 97 -2.93 29.84 -4.21
C PHE A 97 -1.97 30.25 -5.33
N ASP A 98 -0.76 30.67 -4.96
CA ASP A 98 0.35 30.97 -5.87
C ASP A 98 1.28 29.76 -6.06
N ASP A 99 0.82 28.56 -5.69
CA ASP A 99 1.56 27.30 -5.73
C ASP A 99 2.82 27.25 -4.85
N THR A 100 3.04 28.24 -3.98
CA THR A 100 4.15 28.19 -3.02
C THR A 100 3.86 27.16 -1.93
N PRO A 101 4.80 26.23 -1.65
CA PRO A 101 4.64 25.25 -0.58
C PRO A 101 4.79 25.89 0.80
N PHE A 102 4.03 25.39 1.77
CA PHE A 102 4.11 25.83 3.16
C PHE A 102 3.88 24.68 4.16
N ILE A 103 4.37 24.89 5.38
CA ILE A 103 4.04 24.16 6.61
C ILE A 103 3.82 25.19 7.71
N ASP A 104 2.60 25.25 8.23
CA ASP A 104 2.21 26.12 9.33
C ASP A 104 1.98 25.31 10.61
N LEU A 105 2.49 25.81 11.74
CA LEU A 105 2.19 25.32 13.09
C LEU A 105 1.36 26.35 13.84
N SER A 106 0.23 25.93 14.39
CA SER A 106 -0.70 26.81 15.11
C SER A 106 -0.76 26.49 16.60
N ASP A 107 -1.06 27.50 17.42
CA ASP A 107 -1.28 27.36 18.85
C ASP A 107 -2.70 26.85 19.20
N ALA A 108 -3.00 26.70 20.50
CA ALA A 108 -4.31 26.22 20.97
C ALA A 108 -5.47 27.18 20.72
N ARG A 109 -5.17 28.42 20.33
CA ARG A 109 -6.17 29.40 19.90
C ARG A 109 -6.39 29.37 18.39
N GLY A 110 -5.59 28.59 17.65
CA GLY A 110 -5.62 28.47 16.19
C GLY A 110 -4.76 29.52 15.48
N ARG A 111 -3.87 30.21 16.19
CA ARG A 111 -2.99 31.24 15.61
C ARG A 111 -1.68 30.61 15.15
N THR A 112 -1.26 30.86 13.92
CA THR A 112 0.03 30.40 13.40
C THR A 112 1.18 31.00 14.21
N ARG A 113 2.14 30.16 14.64
CA ARG A 113 3.34 30.52 15.42
C ARG A 113 4.64 30.20 14.71
N ALA A 114 4.59 29.30 13.74
CA ALA A 114 5.73 29.04 12.88
C ALA A 114 5.24 28.70 11.47
N THR A 115 5.99 29.17 10.48
CA THR A 115 5.77 28.87 9.07
C THR A 115 7.11 28.50 8.44
N PHE A 116 7.14 27.38 7.72
CA PHE A 116 8.19 27.01 6.78
C PHE A 116 7.58 27.13 5.39
N GLU A 117 8.20 27.88 4.49
CA GLU A 117 7.61 28.16 3.19
C GLU A 117 8.67 28.41 2.12
N MET A 118 8.24 28.38 0.86
CA MET A 118 8.96 29.08 -0.20
C MET A 118 8.31 30.45 -0.39
N THR A 119 9.14 31.47 -0.59
CA THR A 119 8.67 32.79 -1.00
C THR A 119 8.21 32.78 -2.47
N PRO A 120 7.52 33.82 -2.96
CA PRO A 120 7.14 33.91 -4.38
C PRO A 120 8.31 33.88 -5.38
N ASN A 121 9.55 34.04 -4.90
CA ASN A 121 10.78 33.95 -5.70
C ASN A 121 11.52 32.60 -5.49
N ASP A 122 10.83 31.59 -4.97
CA ASP A 122 11.37 30.25 -4.64
C ASP A 122 12.52 30.23 -3.62
N ALA A 123 12.71 31.31 -2.86
CA ALA A 123 13.66 31.30 -1.74
C ALA A 123 13.02 30.63 -0.51
N PRO A 124 13.73 29.71 0.18
CA PRO A 124 13.22 29.08 1.39
C PRO A 124 13.17 30.09 2.54
N ALA A 125 12.08 30.10 3.30
CA ALA A 125 11.93 30.95 4.46
C ALA A 125 11.37 30.20 5.67
N VAL A 126 11.81 30.63 6.86
CA VAL A 126 11.20 30.22 8.13
C VAL A 126 10.84 31.47 8.92
N ARG A 127 9.60 31.55 9.39
CA ARG A 127 9.10 32.64 10.24
C ARG A 127 8.61 32.08 11.57
N LEU A 128 9.02 32.68 12.67
CA LEU A 128 8.45 32.44 14.00
C LEU A 128 7.69 33.69 14.44
N MET A 129 6.52 33.50 15.04
CA MET A 129 5.63 34.58 15.45
C MET A 129 5.30 34.48 16.94
N ASP A 130 5.30 35.61 17.64
CA ASP A 130 4.85 35.71 19.03
C ASP A 130 3.34 35.53 19.17
N GLU A 131 2.83 35.64 20.39
CA GLU A 131 1.41 35.43 20.69
C GLU A 131 0.42 36.41 20.01
N THR A 132 0.93 37.58 19.61
CA THR A 132 0.18 38.63 18.90
C THR A 132 0.19 38.42 17.38
N GLY A 133 1.03 37.51 16.88
CA GLY A 133 1.23 37.26 15.45
C GLY A 133 2.36 38.07 14.85
N LYS A 134 3.13 38.80 15.67
CA LYS A 134 4.30 39.55 15.21
C LYS A 134 5.47 38.60 14.99
N THR A 135 6.13 38.71 13.84
CA THR A 135 7.36 37.95 13.55
C THR A 135 8.45 38.30 14.56
N THR A 136 8.96 37.30 15.27
CA THR A 136 10.07 37.40 16.22
C THR A 136 11.38 36.90 15.63
N PHE A 137 11.32 35.99 14.65
CA PHE A 137 12.47 35.47 13.94
C PHE A 137 12.10 35.19 12.49
N GLN A 138 13.01 35.50 11.57
CA GLN A 138 12.88 35.16 10.17
C GLN A 138 14.25 34.82 9.59
N ILE A 139 14.29 33.80 8.74
CA ILE A 139 15.39 33.52 7.82
C ILE A 139 14.82 33.41 6.40
N ASN A 140 15.57 33.89 5.42
CA ASN A 140 15.23 33.97 4.00
C ASN A 140 16.50 34.09 3.17
#